data_AF-A0A8C9FZ21-F1
#
_entry.id   AF-A0A8C9FZ21-F1
#
_cell.length_a   1.000
_cell.length_b   1.000
_cell.length_c   1.000
_cell.angle_alpha   90.00
_cell.angle_beta   90.00
_cell.angle_gamma   90.00
#
_symmetry.space_group_name_H-M   'P 1'
#
loop_
_entity.id
_entity.type
_entity.pdbx_description
1 polymer ?
#
loop_
_entity_poly.entity_id
_entity_poly.type
_entity_poly.pdbx_seq_one_letter_code
_entity_poly.pdbx_strand_id
1 'polypeptide(L)'
;MSCGKEFVEILKKIGYPKANELNGEDFDWLFESSEDKSFLEWFCGTVNEQHVLSEKELQDFNHLLESGKPILEGNALDEVLKTCKPADSGNSSQEEEEELKKLEDEFQTLQKMKNLMIHQHNKLQMMTSENSSMLQTLKIKEEEAQKDVKEGLELFTAANNKLNNELLSLVDRVKKLASFFTASEQGSDLHPVFFSQLSLDKYLSQEEHCTAALASYAKKHFYRGMSELAENLHEDNVELADISKHVTCAEATEACGKSQEIASLQAAFICAQRQLIELQAEEGSLNSAIDCAASMLRSLRSKVSENIEAKISSLNDEISTVKQEIAQINNEDLPSLLKEHARLFAAPAVMADLDREIAQQDRFASKQDEICSHLTRQKASFELIQLAYDSELKKHKDIHCQLENLIESLKQSSNEMQQRLEALSKQAELAKPRNAISSKDGFSCRNFLASSKLHQMERNLYVYFFKDENHLKEMVEKLEQQSEAKASGLEDENFTTSEFLNI
;
A
#
# COMPACT_ATOMS: atom_id res chain seq x y z
N MET A 1 43.80 -14.31 51.77
CA MET A 1 44.54 -14.46 53.05
C MET A 1 45.81 -15.19 52.70
N SER A 2 46.98 -14.61 52.95
CA SER A 2 48.27 -15.21 52.56
C SER A 2 48.75 -16.15 53.67
N CYS A 3 48.30 -17.39 53.64
CA CYS A 3 48.59 -18.39 54.68
C CYS A 3 50.09 -18.72 54.75
N GLY A 4 50.83 -18.61 53.64
CA GLY A 4 52.28 -18.80 53.57
C GLY A 4 53.07 -17.71 54.29
N LYS A 5 52.55 -16.48 54.39
CA LYS A 5 53.19 -15.41 55.20
C LYS A 5 53.09 -15.69 56.70
N GLU A 6 51.93 -16.17 57.14
CA GLU A 6 51.70 -16.56 58.54
C GLU A 6 52.61 -17.74 58.95
N PHE A 7 52.79 -18.71 58.05
CA PHE A 7 53.72 -19.82 58.24
C PHE A 7 55.18 -19.37 58.44
N VAL A 8 55.68 -18.47 57.58
CA VAL A 8 57.06 -17.96 57.69
C VAL A 8 57.25 -17.08 58.93
N GLU A 9 56.24 -16.31 59.35
CA GLU A 9 56.29 -15.55 60.61
C GLU A 9 56.40 -16.46 61.84
N ILE A 10 55.73 -17.61 61.82
CA ILE A 10 55.79 -18.58 62.92
C ILE A 10 57.14 -19.29 62.95
N LEU A 11 57.72 -19.62 61.80
CA LEU A 11 59.10 -20.12 61.73
C LEU A 11 60.14 -19.11 62.26
N LYS A 12 59.89 -17.81 62.08
CA LYS A 12 60.70 -16.74 62.69
C LYS A 12 60.53 -16.70 64.20
N LYS A 13 59.29 -16.80 64.71
CA LYS A 13 59.00 -16.86 66.15
C LYS A 13 59.63 -18.07 66.82
N ILE A 14 59.60 -19.23 66.18
CA ILE A 14 60.19 -20.49 66.65
C ILE A 14 61.74 -20.48 66.60
N GLY A 15 62.36 -19.47 65.96
CA GLY A 15 63.82 -19.30 65.95
C GLY A 15 64.55 -20.14 64.90
N TYR A 16 63.90 -20.50 63.79
CA TYR A 16 64.53 -21.30 62.74
C TYR A 16 65.67 -20.52 62.03
N PRO A 17 66.89 -21.06 61.94
CA PRO A 17 68.11 -20.29 61.60
C PRO A 17 68.14 -19.69 60.18
N LYS A 18 67.31 -20.20 59.25
CA LYS A 18 67.20 -19.67 57.87
C LYS A 18 65.87 -18.96 57.59
N ALA A 19 65.05 -18.72 58.62
CA ALA A 19 63.70 -18.16 58.44
C ALA A 19 63.69 -16.73 57.85
N ASN A 20 64.80 -16.00 57.95
CA ASN A 20 64.94 -14.65 57.39
C ASN A 20 65.20 -14.61 55.88
N GLU A 21 65.59 -15.74 55.28
CA GLU A 21 65.84 -15.87 53.82
C GLU A 21 64.62 -16.40 53.05
N LEU A 22 63.56 -16.80 53.77
CA LEU A 22 62.35 -17.39 53.19
C LEU A 22 61.29 -16.32 52.87
N ASN A 23 60.71 -16.39 51.67
CA ASN A 23 59.59 -15.54 51.26
C ASN A 23 58.27 -16.29 51.46
N GLY A 24 57.30 -15.68 52.14
CA GLY A 24 56.02 -16.31 52.44
C GLY A 24 55.15 -16.64 51.22
N GLU A 25 55.36 -15.96 50.10
CA GLU A 25 54.62 -16.18 48.85
C GLU A 25 55.02 -17.51 48.17
N ASP A 26 56.25 -18.00 48.41
CA ASP A 26 56.72 -19.29 47.90
C ASP A 26 56.07 -20.49 48.61
N PHE A 27 55.34 -20.26 49.71
CA PHE A 27 54.71 -21.29 50.55
C PHE A 27 53.18 -21.28 50.50
N ASP A 28 52.55 -20.34 49.78
CA ASP A 28 51.09 -20.28 49.68
C ASP A 28 50.51 -21.54 49.02
N TRP A 29 51.23 -22.19 48.09
CA TRP A 29 50.82 -23.44 47.44
C TRP A 29 50.67 -24.62 48.42
N LEU A 30 51.39 -24.62 49.55
CA LEU A 30 51.36 -25.70 50.54
C LEU A 30 50.00 -25.77 51.26
N PHE A 31 49.26 -24.66 51.30
CA PHE A 31 47.94 -24.56 51.92
C PHE A 31 46.79 -24.91 50.95
N GLU A 32 47.10 -25.19 49.68
CA GLU A 32 46.12 -25.59 48.66
C GLU A 32 45.87 -27.12 48.65
N SER A 33 46.76 -27.94 49.23
CA SER A 33 46.52 -29.39 49.38
C SER A 33 45.54 -29.67 50.53
N SER A 34 44.48 -30.43 50.27
CA SER A 34 43.43 -30.70 51.27
C SER A 34 43.89 -31.60 52.43
N GLU A 35 44.94 -32.39 52.20
CA GLU A 35 45.49 -33.33 53.20
C GLU A 35 46.37 -32.63 54.23
N ASP A 36 47.20 -31.67 53.81
CA ASP A 36 48.15 -30.99 54.71
C ASP A 36 47.59 -29.71 55.34
N LYS A 37 46.52 -29.15 54.78
CA LYS A 37 45.90 -27.91 55.26
C LYS A 37 45.49 -27.98 56.74
N SER A 38 44.89 -29.07 57.18
CA SER A 38 44.46 -29.24 58.58
C SER A 38 45.65 -29.24 59.55
N PHE A 39 46.76 -29.85 59.14
CA PHE A 39 47.99 -29.88 59.93
C PHE A 39 48.68 -28.51 59.92
N LEU A 40 48.75 -27.83 58.78
CA LEU A 40 49.39 -26.53 58.64
C LEU A 40 48.62 -25.42 59.36
N GLU A 41 47.28 -25.45 59.33
CA GLU A 41 46.44 -24.55 60.13
C GLU A 41 46.62 -24.81 61.63
N TRP A 42 46.70 -26.08 62.06
CA TRP A 42 47.03 -26.42 63.45
C TRP A 42 48.44 -25.94 63.85
N PHE A 43 49.45 -26.17 63.00
CA PHE A 43 50.83 -25.76 63.26
C PHE A 43 50.93 -24.24 63.40
N CYS A 44 50.27 -23.50 62.49
CA CYS A 44 50.24 -22.05 62.56
C CYS A 44 49.38 -21.52 63.73
N GLY A 45 48.36 -22.25 64.17
CA GLY A 45 47.51 -21.84 65.29
C GLY A 45 48.10 -22.15 66.67
N THR A 46 48.95 -23.18 66.79
CA THR A 46 49.25 -23.79 68.10
C THR A 46 50.74 -23.72 68.47
N VAL A 47 51.65 -23.73 67.50
CA VAL A 47 53.10 -23.78 67.80
C VAL A 47 53.64 -22.38 68.03
N ASN A 48 54.32 -22.19 69.17
CA ASN A 48 54.93 -20.92 69.57
C ASN A 48 56.29 -21.17 70.26
N GLU A 49 56.95 -20.09 70.68
CA GLU A 49 58.27 -20.11 71.37
C GLU A 49 58.35 -21.08 72.57
N GLN A 50 57.23 -21.39 73.22
CA GLN A 50 57.18 -22.28 74.40
C GLN A 50 57.27 -23.77 74.04
N HIS A 51 57.06 -24.12 72.77
CA HIS A 51 57.13 -25.51 72.27
C HIS A 51 58.50 -25.84 71.67
N VAL A 52 59.44 -24.90 71.74
CA VAL A 52 60.81 -25.05 71.24
C VAL A 52 61.73 -25.26 72.43
N LEU A 53 62.36 -26.43 72.49
CA LEU A 53 63.32 -26.75 73.55
C LEU A 53 64.50 -25.77 73.47
N SER A 54 64.75 -25.05 74.56
CA SER A 54 65.93 -24.21 74.65
C SER A 54 67.19 -25.08 74.80
N GLU A 55 68.34 -24.60 74.30
CA GLU A 55 69.63 -25.29 74.43
C GLU A 55 69.99 -25.60 75.90
N LYS A 56 69.47 -24.81 76.86
CA LYS A 56 69.60 -25.07 78.29
C LYS A 56 68.72 -26.22 78.77
N GLU A 57 67.46 -26.29 78.35
CA GLU A 57 66.56 -27.40 78.70
C GLU A 57 67.00 -28.72 78.05
N LEU A 58 67.61 -28.66 76.86
CA LEU A 58 68.21 -29.81 76.21
C LEU A 58 69.46 -30.30 76.95
N GLN A 59 70.27 -29.37 77.48
CA GLN A 59 71.39 -29.70 78.37
C GLN A 59 70.93 -30.21 79.74
N ASP A 60 69.86 -29.66 80.32
CA ASP A 60 69.29 -30.15 81.58
C ASP A 60 68.64 -31.54 81.42
N PHE A 61 68.00 -31.81 80.28
CA PHE A 61 67.47 -33.13 79.94
C PHE A 61 68.60 -34.14 79.65
N ASN A 62 69.67 -33.73 78.95
CA ASN A 62 70.85 -34.57 78.76
C ASN A 62 71.56 -34.82 80.11
N HIS A 63 71.64 -33.84 81.01
CA HIS A 63 72.13 -34.03 82.37
C HIS A 63 71.21 -34.95 83.19
N LEU A 64 69.89 -34.92 82.97
CA LEU A 64 68.93 -35.84 83.60
C LEU A 64 69.13 -37.27 83.10
N LEU A 65 69.34 -37.47 81.80
CA LEU A 65 69.67 -38.76 81.18
C LEU A 65 71.04 -39.29 81.66
N GLU A 66 72.05 -38.44 81.75
CA GLU A 66 73.39 -38.78 82.27
C GLU A 66 73.38 -39.02 83.79
N SER A 67 72.40 -38.48 84.53
CA SER A 67 72.26 -38.66 85.98
C SER A 67 71.68 -40.01 86.43
N GLY A 68 71.24 -40.86 85.48
CA GLY A 68 70.85 -42.26 85.73
C GLY A 68 69.64 -42.47 86.64
N LYS A 69 68.79 -41.45 86.86
CA LYS A 69 67.52 -41.60 87.60
C LYS A 69 66.41 -42.09 86.65
N PRO A 70 65.56 -43.03 87.07
CA PRO A 70 64.45 -43.50 86.24
C PRO A 70 63.45 -42.38 86.01
N ILE A 71 63.25 -42.01 84.74
CA ILE A 71 62.20 -41.08 84.32
C ILE A 71 60.88 -41.87 84.36
N LEU A 72 59.88 -41.33 85.05
CA LEU A 72 58.55 -41.94 85.19
C LEU A 72 57.80 -41.83 83.87
N GLU A 73 58.00 -42.82 82.99
CA GLU A 73 57.32 -42.93 81.69
C GLU A 73 56.44 -44.17 81.60
N GLY A 74 55.28 -44.01 80.96
CA GLY A 74 54.34 -45.09 80.69
C GLY A 74 53.80 -45.78 81.94
N ASN A 75 53.85 -47.10 81.96
CA ASN A 75 53.13 -47.98 82.88
C ASN A 75 53.44 -47.73 84.39
N ALA A 76 54.58 -47.11 84.72
CA ALA A 76 54.92 -46.73 86.09
C ALA A 76 54.16 -45.49 86.61
N LEU A 77 53.70 -44.61 85.71
CA LEU A 77 52.81 -43.48 86.02
C LEU A 77 51.36 -43.96 86.22
N ASP A 78 50.94 -44.97 85.44
CA ASP A 78 49.63 -45.63 85.59
C ASP A 78 49.48 -46.41 86.91
N GLU A 79 50.56 -46.97 87.47
CA GLU A 79 50.52 -47.59 88.81
C GLU A 79 50.38 -46.56 89.94
N VAL A 80 50.94 -45.35 89.78
CA VAL A 80 50.74 -44.25 90.73
C VAL A 80 49.32 -43.67 90.61
N LEU A 81 48.75 -43.59 89.41
CA LEU A 81 47.34 -43.21 89.22
C LEU A 81 46.37 -44.27 89.76
N LYS A 82 46.73 -45.55 89.76
CA LYS A 82 45.94 -46.64 90.40
C LYS A 82 45.99 -46.64 91.94
N THR A 83 46.98 -45.99 92.56
CA THR A 83 47.03 -45.85 94.04
C THR A 83 46.21 -44.68 94.57
N CYS A 84 45.73 -43.78 93.69
CA CYS A 84 44.63 -42.87 93.98
C CYS A 84 43.29 -43.59 93.89
N LYS A 85 42.90 -44.34 94.92
CA LYS A 85 41.52 -44.83 95.04
C LYS A 85 40.56 -43.67 95.37
N PRO A 86 39.36 -43.60 94.74
CA PRO A 86 38.26 -42.80 95.27
C PRO A 86 37.80 -43.45 96.58
N ALA A 87 37.58 -42.65 97.60
CA ALA A 87 37.04 -43.12 98.87
C ALA A 87 35.65 -43.74 98.65
N ASP A 88 35.45 -44.90 99.25
CA ASP A 88 34.20 -45.66 99.26
C ASP A 88 33.01 -44.79 99.68
N SER A 89 31.91 -44.87 98.94
CA SER A 89 30.57 -44.69 99.46
C SER A 89 29.68 -45.77 98.88
N GLY A 90 29.78 -46.97 99.46
CA GLY A 90 28.76 -48.00 99.27
C GLY A 90 27.45 -47.52 99.85
N ASN A 91 26.43 -47.38 98.99
CA ASN A 91 25.00 -47.57 99.24
C ASN A 91 24.22 -47.01 98.04
N SER A 92 23.96 -47.82 97.00
CA SER A 92 22.76 -47.70 96.15
C SER A 92 22.84 -48.58 94.88
N SER A 93 22.93 -49.90 94.99
CA SER A 93 22.80 -50.74 93.79
C SER A 93 21.40 -50.66 93.15
N GLN A 94 20.40 -50.08 93.84
CA GLN A 94 19.06 -49.89 93.30
C GLN A 94 18.82 -48.46 92.77
N GLU A 95 19.39 -47.42 93.40
CA GLU A 95 19.27 -46.03 92.88
C GLU A 95 20.19 -45.82 91.68
N GLU A 96 21.40 -46.39 91.65
CA GLU A 96 22.26 -46.36 90.46
C GLU A 96 21.66 -47.15 89.30
N GLU A 97 20.97 -48.26 89.57
CA GLU A 97 20.32 -49.08 88.54
C GLU A 97 19.02 -48.43 88.03
N GLU A 98 18.28 -47.73 88.89
CA GLU A 98 17.16 -46.87 88.48
C GLU A 98 17.62 -45.60 87.75
N GLU A 99 18.73 -44.97 88.15
CA GLU A 99 19.34 -43.84 87.46
C GLU A 99 19.96 -44.24 86.13
N LEU A 100 20.65 -45.38 86.05
CA LEU A 100 21.15 -45.94 84.79
C LEU A 100 20.00 -46.30 83.86
N LYS A 101 18.88 -46.79 84.40
CA LYS A 101 17.68 -47.07 83.62
C LYS A 101 17.00 -45.78 83.13
N LYS A 102 16.94 -44.74 83.95
CA LYS A 102 16.50 -43.40 83.53
C LYS A 102 17.42 -42.81 82.46
N LEU A 103 18.75 -42.93 82.62
CA LEU A 103 19.73 -42.46 81.65
C LEU A 103 19.66 -43.25 80.34
N GLU A 104 19.41 -44.56 80.39
CA GLU A 104 19.22 -45.41 79.21
C GLU A 104 17.90 -45.06 78.49
N ASP A 105 16.82 -44.81 79.24
CA ASP A 105 15.55 -44.34 78.69
C ASP A 105 15.70 -42.92 78.07
N GLU A 106 16.44 -42.02 78.72
CA GLU A 106 16.83 -40.71 78.18
C GLU A 106 17.70 -40.84 76.92
N PHE A 107 18.67 -41.74 76.93
CA PHE A 107 19.52 -42.00 75.77
C PHE A 107 18.68 -42.54 74.60
N GLN A 108 17.75 -43.46 74.85
CA GLN A 108 16.84 -43.97 73.83
C GLN A 108 15.87 -42.90 73.30
N THR A 109 15.38 -41.99 74.15
CA THR A 109 14.54 -40.86 73.70
C THR A 109 15.36 -39.84 72.88
N LEU A 110 16.58 -39.52 73.30
CA LEU A 110 17.52 -38.68 72.55
C LEU A 110 17.90 -39.31 71.21
N GLN A 111 18.11 -40.63 71.16
CA GLN A 111 18.39 -41.36 69.92
C GLN A 111 17.18 -41.32 68.96
N LYS A 112 15.96 -41.48 69.47
CA LYS A 112 14.72 -41.30 68.70
C LYS A 112 14.59 -39.86 68.17
N MET A 113 14.89 -38.86 69.00
CA MET A 113 14.87 -37.45 68.60
C MET A 113 15.93 -37.12 67.53
N LYS A 114 17.15 -37.65 67.67
CA LYS A 114 18.21 -37.55 66.66
C LYS A 114 17.76 -38.14 65.32
N ASN A 115 17.17 -39.33 65.33
CA ASN A 115 16.68 -39.98 64.10
C ASN A 115 15.55 -39.15 63.45
N LEU A 116 14.66 -38.56 64.25
CA LEU A 116 13.61 -37.65 63.76
C LEU A 116 14.22 -36.40 63.11
N MET A 117 15.22 -35.78 63.74
CA MET A 117 15.94 -34.62 63.19
C MET A 117 16.63 -34.95 61.88
N ILE A 118 17.32 -36.10 61.79
CA ILE A 118 17.96 -36.55 60.53
C ILE A 118 16.91 -36.75 59.43
N HIS A 119 15.77 -37.36 59.75
CA HIS A 119 14.69 -37.51 58.79
C HIS A 119 14.16 -36.14 58.32
N GLN A 120 13.93 -35.20 59.24
CA GLN A 120 13.45 -33.86 58.88
C GLN A 120 14.48 -33.12 58.00
N HIS A 121 15.76 -33.21 58.35
CA HIS A 121 16.85 -32.63 57.57
C HIS A 121 16.92 -33.23 56.16
N ASN A 122 16.92 -34.56 56.03
CA ASN A 122 16.94 -35.23 54.74
C ASN A 122 15.71 -34.86 53.89
N LYS A 123 14.53 -34.74 54.51
CA LYS A 123 13.31 -34.29 53.83
C LYS A 123 13.45 -32.85 53.32
N LEU A 124 13.97 -31.94 54.14
CA LEU A 124 14.20 -30.55 53.73
C LEU A 124 15.29 -30.44 52.65
N GLN A 125 16.34 -31.26 52.72
CA GLN A 125 17.39 -31.30 51.72
C GLN A 125 16.86 -31.78 50.36
N MET A 126 16.00 -32.82 50.35
CA MET A 126 15.31 -33.26 49.13
C MET A 126 14.43 -32.16 48.54
N MET A 127 13.59 -31.52 49.37
CA MET A 127 12.74 -30.40 48.92
C MET A 127 13.57 -29.22 48.39
N THR A 128 14.71 -28.91 49.02
CA THR A 128 15.60 -27.83 48.57
C THR A 128 16.25 -28.15 47.23
N SER A 129 16.67 -29.40 47.04
CA SER A 129 17.26 -29.88 45.78
C SER A 129 16.23 -29.88 44.66
N GLU A 130 15.02 -30.38 44.91
CA GLU A 130 13.88 -30.35 43.97
C GLU A 130 13.53 -28.90 43.58
N ASN A 131 13.42 -28.00 44.56
CA ASN A 131 13.17 -26.58 44.30
C ASN A 131 14.29 -25.93 43.49
N SER A 132 15.57 -26.24 43.77
CA SER A 132 16.69 -25.69 43.01
C SER A 132 16.69 -26.15 41.54
N SER A 133 16.37 -27.43 41.30
CA SER A 133 16.25 -27.99 39.95
C SER A 133 15.08 -27.35 39.19
N MET A 134 13.95 -27.17 39.87
CA MET A 134 12.78 -26.50 39.31
C MET A 134 13.07 -25.03 38.98
N LEU A 135 13.80 -24.32 39.84
CA LEU A 135 14.21 -22.93 39.61
C LEU A 135 15.17 -22.81 38.42
N GLN A 136 16.14 -23.73 38.29
CA GLN A 136 17.01 -23.78 37.10
C GLN A 136 16.21 -24.04 35.82
N THR A 137 15.27 -24.97 35.86
CA THR A 137 14.39 -25.26 34.71
C THR A 137 13.53 -24.05 34.33
N LEU A 138 12.98 -23.34 35.33
CA LEU A 138 12.22 -22.10 35.09
C LEU A 138 13.11 -21.00 34.51
N LYS A 139 14.35 -20.87 34.96
CA LYS A 139 15.30 -19.88 34.43
C LYS A 139 15.65 -20.16 32.97
N ILE A 140 15.88 -21.41 32.59
CA ILE A 140 16.11 -21.80 31.19
C ILE A 140 14.89 -21.43 30.33
N LYS A 141 13.67 -21.73 30.80
CA LYS A 141 12.43 -21.36 30.10
C LYS A 141 12.23 -19.85 30.00
N GLU A 142 12.63 -19.09 31.02
CA GLU A 142 12.60 -17.63 30.99
C GLU A 142 13.58 -17.08 29.94
N GLU A 143 14.82 -17.58 29.91
CA GLU A 143 15.83 -17.18 28.92
C GLU A 143 15.39 -17.53 27.49
N GLU A 144 14.78 -18.70 27.27
CA GLU A 144 14.19 -19.11 25.99
C GLU A 144 13.04 -18.18 25.57
N ALA A 145 12.10 -17.90 26.48
CA ALA A 145 11.00 -16.97 26.21
C ALA A 145 11.49 -15.53 25.95
N GLN A 146 12.53 -15.07 26.67
CA GLN A 146 13.15 -13.76 26.43
C GLN A 146 13.80 -13.70 25.05
N LYS A 147 14.47 -14.78 24.63
CA LYS A 147 15.04 -14.89 23.29
C LYS A 147 13.95 -14.82 22.21
N ASP A 148 12.87 -15.59 22.35
CA ASP A 148 11.75 -15.57 21.39
C ASP A 148 11.10 -14.19 21.30
N VAL A 149 10.90 -13.50 22.42
CA VAL A 149 10.37 -12.14 22.45
C VAL A 149 11.31 -11.16 21.75
N LYS A 150 12.63 -11.30 21.96
CA LYS A 150 13.64 -10.45 21.31
C LYS A 150 13.65 -10.66 19.79
N GLU A 151 13.65 -11.92 19.34
CA GLU A 151 13.57 -12.26 17.91
C GLU A 151 12.28 -11.72 17.27
N GLY A 152 11.14 -11.89 17.95
CA GLY A 152 9.86 -11.34 17.51
C GLY A 152 9.86 -9.80 17.42
N LEU A 153 10.49 -9.12 18.38
CA LEU A 153 10.63 -7.67 18.38
C LEU A 153 11.53 -7.19 17.23
N GLU A 154 12.65 -7.87 16.95
CA GLU A 154 13.54 -7.57 15.83
C GLU A 154 12.81 -7.73 14.48
N LEU A 155 12.03 -8.81 14.30
CA LEU A 155 11.22 -9.00 13.10
C LEU A 155 10.14 -7.91 12.96
N PHE A 156 9.44 -7.57 14.04
CA PHE A 156 8.41 -6.54 14.02
C PHE A 156 8.98 -5.15 13.72
N THR A 157 10.10 -4.77 14.34
CA THR A 157 10.78 -3.50 14.09
C THR A 157 11.29 -3.40 12.66
N ALA A 158 11.85 -4.48 12.10
CA ALA A 158 12.24 -4.54 10.70
C ALA A 158 11.04 -4.35 9.75
N ALA A 159 9.92 -5.03 10.01
CA ALA A 159 8.70 -4.90 9.23
C ALA A 159 8.10 -3.48 9.31
N ASN A 160 8.10 -2.87 10.50
CA ASN A 160 7.61 -1.51 10.71
C ASN A 160 8.47 -0.47 9.96
N ASN A 161 9.79 -0.63 10.01
CA ASN A 161 10.72 0.23 9.26
C ASN A 161 10.50 0.11 7.75
N LYS A 162 10.28 -1.11 7.25
CA LYS A 162 9.95 -1.34 5.83
C LYS A 162 8.64 -0.64 5.44
N LEU A 163 7.58 -0.81 6.23
CA LEU A 163 6.29 -0.16 5.98
C LEU A 163 6.40 1.37 5.96
N ASN A 164 7.12 1.95 6.93
CA ASN A 164 7.34 3.41 6.98
C ASN A 164 8.09 3.91 5.74
N ASN A 165 9.10 3.19 5.26
CA ASN A 165 9.83 3.55 4.04
C ASN A 165 8.94 3.48 2.79
N GLU A 166 8.08 2.45 2.69
CA GLU A 166 7.10 2.32 1.61
C GLU A 166 6.07 3.46 1.65
N LEU A 167 5.59 3.84 2.85
CA LEU A 167 4.67 4.96 3.03
C LEU A 167 5.31 6.30 2.64
N LEU A 168 6.57 6.54 3.00
CA LEU A 168 7.31 7.74 2.58
C LEU A 168 7.47 7.80 1.05
N SER A 169 7.85 6.67 0.43
CA SER A 169 7.93 6.53 -1.03
C SER A 169 6.57 6.80 -1.70
N LEU A 170 5.47 6.31 -1.12
CA LEU A 170 4.11 6.58 -1.59
C LEU A 170 3.79 8.08 -1.51
N VAL A 171 4.10 8.73 -0.39
CA VAL A 171 3.89 10.17 -0.21
C VAL A 171 4.67 10.97 -1.25
N ASP A 172 5.92 10.61 -1.53
CA ASP A 172 6.73 11.29 -2.55
C ASP A 172 6.20 11.06 -3.97
N ARG A 173 5.69 9.87 -4.28
CA ARG A 173 4.99 9.60 -5.54
C ARG A 173 3.71 10.42 -5.68
N VAL A 174 2.93 10.55 -4.60
CA VAL A 174 1.71 11.38 -4.59
C VAL A 174 2.05 12.86 -4.72
N LYS A 175 3.12 13.35 -4.08
CA LYS A 175 3.63 14.73 -4.29
C LYS A 175 4.04 14.96 -5.74
N LYS A 176 4.74 14.00 -6.34
CA LYS A 176 5.11 14.06 -7.76
C LYS A 176 3.86 14.08 -8.65
N LEU A 177 2.87 13.24 -8.35
CA LEU A 177 1.59 13.26 -9.06
C LEU A 177 0.89 14.62 -8.94
N ALA A 178 0.80 15.18 -7.73
CA ALA A 178 0.21 16.49 -7.48
C ALA A 178 0.94 17.61 -8.24
N SER A 179 2.27 17.52 -8.34
CA SER A 179 3.06 18.52 -9.07
C SER A 179 2.68 18.64 -10.55
N PHE A 180 2.22 17.55 -11.19
CA PHE A 180 1.75 17.60 -12.58
C PHE A 180 0.48 18.43 -12.75
N PHE A 181 -0.36 18.52 -11.71
CA PHE A 181 -1.59 19.31 -11.74
C PHE A 181 -1.34 20.79 -11.40
N THR A 182 -0.35 21.09 -10.55
CA THR A 182 -0.03 22.47 -10.12
C THR A 182 0.97 23.19 -11.03
N ALA A 183 1.72 22.47 -11.87
CA ALA A 183 2.73 23.04 -12.76
C ALA A 183 2.18 24.02 -13.82
N SER A 184 0.86 24.06 -14.04
CA SER A 184 0.24 24.95 -15.02
C SER A 184 0.19 26.43 -14.60
N GLU A 185 0.30 26.74 -13.29
CA GLU A 185 0.12 28.10 -12.78
C GLU A 185 1.43 28.89 -12.64
N GLN A 186 2.56 28.19 -12.64
CA GLN A 186 3.89 28.78 -12.47
C GLN A 186 4.63 28.61 -13.79
N GLY A 187 4.75 29.71 -14.54
CA GLY A 187 5.34 29.79 -15.89
C GLY A 187 6.81 29.36 -15.97
N SER A 188 7.07 28.09 -15.71
CA SER A 188 8.35 27.41 -15.90
C SER A 188 8.30 26.63 -17.21
N ASP A 189 9.45 26.50 -17.87
CA ASP A 189 9.71 25.81 -19.16
C ASP A 189 9.36 24.29 -19.20
N LEU A 190 8.42 23.84 -18.38
CA LEU A 190 7.96 22.46 -18.33
C LEU A 190 6.99 22.22 -19.48
N HIS A 191 7.30 21.22 -20.30
CA HIS A 191 6.38 20.73 -21.32
C HIS A 191 5.03 20.36 -20.67
N PRO A 192 3.89 20.83 -21.24
CA PRO A 192 2.57 20.51 -20.71
C PRO A 192 2.39 18.99 -20.69
N VAL A 193 2.05 18.47 -19.51
CA VAL A 193 1.86 17.02 -19.28
C VAL A 193 0.45 16.61 -19.69
N PHE A 194 -0.51 17.51 -19.52
CA PHE A 194 -1.91 17.31 -19.87
C PHE A 194 -2.29 18.11 -21.11
N PHE A 195 -3.25 17.59 -21.87
CA PHE A 195 -3.79 18.29 -23.03
C PHE A 195 -4.50 19.57 -22.60
N SER A 196 -5.13 19.55 -21.41
CA SER A 196 -5.72 20.73 -20.78
C SER A 196 -4.75 21.87 -20.45
N GLN A 197 -3.44 21.61 -20.37
CA GLN A 197 -2.41 22.61 -20.12
C GLN A 197 -1.87 23.25 -21.41
N LEU A 198 -2.20 22.70 -22.58
CA LEU A 198 -1.79 23.29 -23.86
C LEU A 198 -2.67 24.50 -24.19
N SER A 199 -2.03 25.60 -24.58
CA SER A 199 -2.74 26.77 -25.11
C SER A 199 -3.25 26.46 -26.52
N LEU A 200 -4.57 26.45 -26.72
CA LEU A 200 -5.17 26.29 -28.06
C LEU A 200 -5.25 27.61 -28.85
N ASP A 201 -4.88 28.75 -28.26
CA ASP A 201 -5.07 30.07 -28.85
C ASP A 201 -4.47 30.21 -30.26
N LYS A 202 -3.27 29.66 -30.48
CA LYS A 202 -2.62 29.66 -31.79
C LYS A 202 -3.40 28.86 -32.83
N TYR A 203 -3.95 27.72 -32.41
CA TYR A 203 -4.76 26.86 -33.27
C TYR A 203 -6.11 27.53 -33.59
N LEU A 204 -6.79 28.08 -32.58
CA LEU A 204 -8.06 28.80 -32.75
C LEU A 204 -7.90 30.02 -33.66
N SER A 205 -6.84 30.81 -33.48
CA SER A 205 -6.53 31.96 -34.36
C SER A 205 -6.35 31.51 -35.82
N GLN A 206 -5.67 30.37 -36.03
CA GLN A 206 -5.49 29.81 -37.36
C GLN A 206 -6.80 29.32 -37.97
N GLU A 207 -7.66 28.68 -37.17
CA GLU A 207 -8.99 28.25 -37.62
C GLU A 207 -9.89 29.44 -37.97
N GLU A 208 -9.87 30.51 -37.18
CA GLU A 208 -10.59 31.75 -37.48
C GLU A 208 -10.12 32.37 -38.81
N HIS A 209 -8.80 32.44 -39.04
CA HIS A 209 -8.25 32.90 -40.31
C HIS A 209 -8.67 32.01 -41.48
N CYS A 210 -8.69 30.68 -41.30
CA CYS A 210 -9.18 29.74 -42.32
C CYS A 210 -10.67 29.95 -42.62
N THR A 211 -11.51 30.13 -41.61
CA THR A 211 -12.95 30.38 -41.79
C THR A 211 -13.20 31.73 -42.47
N ALA A 212 -12.45 32.77 -42.11
CA ALA A 212 -12.54 34.07 -42.77
C ALA A 212 -12.12 33.99 -44.25
N ALA A 213 -11.03 33.27 -44.54
CA ALA A 213 -10.57 33.03 -45.91
C ALA A 213 -11.63 32.25 -46.71
N LEU A 214 -12.23 31.20 -46.13
CA LEU A 214 -13.28 30.41 -46.75
C LEU A 214 -14.54 31.23 -47.03
N ALA A 215 -14.96 32.09 -46.09
CA ALA A 215 -16.08 33.01 -46.28
C ALA A 215 -15.81 34.00 -47.43
N SER A 216 -14.58 34.52 -47.53
CA SER A 216 -14.18 35.39 -48.64
C SER A 216 -14.16 34.66 -49.99
N TYR A 217 -13.71 33.40 -50.00
CA TYR A 217 -13.70 32.52 -51.18
C TYR A 217 -15.13 32.22 -51.67
N ALA A 218 -16.02 31.85 -50.74
CA ALA A 218 -17.44 31.66 -51.02
C ALA A 218 -18.08 32.94 -51.57
N LYS A 219 -17.80 34.10 -50.94
CA LYS A 219 -18.31 35.39 -51.41
C LYS A 219 -17.85 35.69 -52.84
N LYS A 220 -16.56 35.47 -53.14
CA LYS A 220 -15.98 35.70 -54.47
C LYS A 220 -16.57 34.79 -55.55
N HIS A 221 -16.96 33.56 -55.24
CA HIS A 221 -17.40 32.62 -56.28
C HIS A 221 -18.90 32.49 -56.45
N PHE A 222 -19.69 32.72 -55.39
CA PHE A 222 -21.14 32.66 -55.48
C PHE A 222 -21.78 34.04 -55.72
N TYR A 223 -21.17 35.13 -55.24
CA TYR A 223 -21.77 36.48 -55.38
C TYR A 223 -21.17 37.30 -56.53
N ARG A 224 -19.89 37.10 -56.89
CA ARG A 224 -19.30 37.81 -58.04
C ARG A 224 -19.90 37.39 -59.38
N GLY A 225 -20.26 36.11 -59.53
CA GLY A 225 -20.94 35.60 -60.73
C GLY A 225 -22.36 36.13 -60.91
N MET A 226 -22.99 36.63 -59.83
CA MET A 226 -24.32 37.24 -59.88
C MET A 226 -24.26 38.75 -60.20
N SER A 227 -23.12 39.40 -59.92
CA SER A 227 -22.95 40.84 -60.10
C SER A 227 -22.53 41.24 -61.52
N GLU A 228 -21.73 40.43 -62.22
CA GLU A 228 -21.31 40.70 -63.61
C GLU A 228 -22.48 40.62 -64.62
N LEU A 229 -23.62 40.02 -64.24
CA LEU A 229 -24.84 39.99 -65.04
C LEU A 229 -25.85 41.09 -64.62
N ALA A 230 -25.70 41.66 -63.42
CA ALA A 230 -26.64 42.61 -62.82
C ALA A 230 -26.23 44.10 -63.00
N GLU A 231 -25.11 44.40 -63.64
CA GLU A 231 -24.67 45.80 -63.91
C GLU A 231 -25.60 46.60 -64.86
N ASN A 232 -26.72 46.02 -65.30
CA ASN A 232 -27.76 46.73 -66.07
C ASN A 232 -29.00 47.14 -65.25
N LEU A 233 -29.04 46.92 -63.93
CA LEU A 233 -30.18 47.36 -63.11
C LEU A 233 -29.74 48.21 -61.93
N HIS A 234 -30.21 49.45 -62.01
CA HIS A 234 -30.00 50.60 -61.16
C HIS A 234 -29.80 50.30 -59.66
N GLU A 235 -28.79 50.94 -59.09
CA GLU A 235 -28.65 51.28 -57.67
C GLU A 235 -30.00 51.78 -57.13
N ASP A 236 -30.59 51.05 -56.19
CA ASP A 236 -31.00 51.63 -54.91
C ASP A 236 -31.55 50.57 -53.93
N ASN A 237 -30.98 50.61 -52.73
CA ASN A 237 -31.49 50.13 -51.44
C ASN A 237 -31.40 48.62 -51.10
N VAL A 238 -30.49 48.40 -50.15
CA VAL A 238 -30.26 47.22 -49.34
C VAL A 238 -31.43 46.97 -48.38
N GLU A 239 -31.87 45.71 -48.25
CA GLU A 239 -32.19 45.16 -46.93
C GLU A 239 -31.98 43.64 -46.88
N LEU A 240 -31.21 43.20 -45.88
CA LEU A 240 -30.92 41.82 -45.55
C LEU A 240 -32.19 41.13 -45.04
N ALA A 241 -32.89 40.39 -45.89
CA ALA A 241 -33.92 39.45 -45.46
C ALA A 241 -33.91 38.16 -46.29
N ASP A 242 -33.62 37.08 -45.57
CA ASP A 242 -34.01 35.69 -45.86
C ASP A 242 -33.46 35.04 -47.15
N ILE A 243 -32.28 34.43 -46.99
CA ILE A 243 -31.58 33.62 -48.01
C ILE A 243 -32.43 32.41 -48.47
N SER A 244 -33.54 32.08 -47.80
CA SER A 244 -34.41 30.97 -48.19
C SER A 244 -35.32 31.26 -49.42
N LYS A 245 -35.43 32.50 -49.91
CA LYS A 245 -36.41 32.85 -50.96
C LYS A 245 -35.83 33.30 -52.31
N HIS A 246 -34.52 33.39 -52.47
CA HIS A 246 -33.93 34.04 -53.66
C HIS A 246 -33.46 33.11 -54.80
N VAL A 247 -33.71 31.81 -54.74
CA VAL A 247 -33.34 30.90 -55.86
C VAL A 247 -34.28 31.03 -57.08
N THR A 248 -35.43 31.72 -56.98
CA THR A 248 -36.48 31.59 -58.00
C THR A 248 -36.79 32.84 -58.84
N CYS A 249 -35.99 33.92 -58.80
CA CYS A 249 -36.40 35.18 -59.44
C CYS A 249 -35.50 35.73 -60.57
N ALA A 250 -34.28 35.22 -60.79
CA ALA A 250 -33.44 35.67 -61.91
C ALA A 250 -33.57 34.78 -63.17
N GLU A 251 -33.92 33.51 -63.02
CA GLU A 251 -34.02 32.56 -64.14
C GLU A 251 -35.24 32.82 -65.04
N ALA A 252 -36.32 33.39 -64.51
CA ALA A 252 -37.57 33.56 -65.25
C ALA A 252 -37.49 34.63 -66.35
N THR A 253 -36.71 35.69 -66.16
CA THR A 253 -36.56 36.78 -67.14
C THR A 253 -35.60 36.42 -68.28
N GLU A 254 -34.53 35.68 -68.00
CA GLU A 254 -33.53 35.29 -69.01
C GLU A 254 -33.98 34.07 -69.84
N ALA A 255 -34.69 33.12 -69.21
CA ALA A 255 -35.33 32.01 -69.92
C ALA A 255 -36.43 32.49 -70.90
N CYS A 256 -37.10 33.61 -70.58
CA CYS A 256 -38.09 34.23 -71.46
C CYS A 256 -37.43 34.84 -72.71
N GLY A 257 -36.25 35.46 -72.58
CA GLY A 257 -35.48 36.00 -73.71
C GLY A 257 -34.97 34.91 -74.65
N LYS A 258 -34.30 33.88 -74.12
CA LYS A 258 -33.72 32.78 -74.92
C LYS A 258 -34.79 31.98 -75.68
N SER A 259 -35.94 31.71 -75.04
CA SER A 259 -37.06 31.02 -75.70
C SER A 259 -37.68 31.85 -76.83
N GLN A 260 -37.73 33.18 -76.67
CA GLN A 260 -38.18 34.09 -77.71
C GLN A 260 -37.20 34.19 -78.89
N GLU A 261 -35.89 34.12 -78.64
CA GLU A 261 -34.85 34.09 -79.66
C GLU A 261 -34.88 32.80 -80.50
N ILE A 262 -35.05 31.64 -79.86
CA ILE A 262 -35.21 30.36 -80.56
C ILE A 262 -36.49 30.36 -81.41
N ALA A 263 -37.59 30.88 -80.88
CA ALA A 263 -38.84 31.01 -81.64
C ALA A 263 -38.68 31.95 -82.85
N SER A 264 -37.91 33.03 -82.69
CA SER A 264 -37.60 33.98 -83.77
C SER A 264 -36.71 33.35 -84.83
N LEU A 265 -35.69 32.58 -84.44
CA LEU A 265 -34.81 31.84 -85.35
C LEU A 265 -35.58 30.78 -86.15
N GLN A 266 -36.45 30.01 -85.48
CA GLN A 266 -37.31 29.03 -86.13
C GLN A 266 -38.26 29.70 -87.13
N ALA A 267 -38.87 30.83 -86.77
CA ALA A 267 -39.74 31.57 -87.69
C ALA A 267 -38.98 32.09 -88.91
N ALA A 268 -37.80 32.68 -88.72
CA ALA A 268 -36.95 33.17 -89.80
C ALA A 268 -36.51 32.03 -90.75
N PHE A 269 -36.13 30.88 -90.20
CA PHE A 269 -35.76 29.70 -90.97
C PHE A 269 -36.94 29.17 -91.80
N ILE A 270 -38.13 29.06 -91.22
CA ILE A 270 -39.35 28.65 -91.94
C ILE A 270 -39.65 29.59 -93.10
N CYS A 271 -39.55 30.91 -92.89
CA CYS A 271 -39.78 31.90 -93.94
C CYS A 271 -38.74 31.79 -95.07
N ALA A 272 -37.45 31.69 -94.74
CA ALA A 272 -36.39 31.57 -95.74
C ALA A 272 -36.49 30.26 -96.54
N GLN A 273 -36.76 29.13 -95.87
CA GLN A 273 -36.89 27.83 -96.54
C GLN A 273 -38.13 27.77 -97.43
N ARG A 274 -39.24 28.40 -97.02
CA ARG A 274 -40.43 28.53 -97.86
C ARG A 274 -40.15 29.33 -99.13
N GLN A 275 -39.49 30.48 -99.00
CA GLN A 275 -39.10 31.30 -100.17
C GLN A 275 -38.18 30.53 -101.11
N LEU A 276 -37.23 29.74 -100.58
CA LEU A 276 -36.37 28.90 -101.40
C LEU A 276 -37.17 27.87 -102.20
N ILE A 277 -38.13 27.20 -101.57
CA ILE A 277 -38.99 26.20 -102.23
C ILE A 277 -39.88 26.86 -103.29
N GLU A 278 -40.44 28.05 -103.00
CA GLU A 278 -41.22 28.83 -103.96
C GLU A 278 -40.37 29.20 -105.19
N LEU A 279 -39.14 29.70 -104.99
CA LEU A 279 -38.22 30.02 -106.09
C LEU A 279 -37.79 28.79 -106.91
N GLN A 280 -37.53 27.65 -106.25
CA GLN A 280 -37.21 26.40 -106.93
C GLN A 280 -38.40 25.86 -107.74
N ALA A 281 -39.62 26.00 -107.23
CA ALA A 281 -40.83 25.64 -107.95
C ALA A 281 -41.07 26.56 -109.15
N GLU A 282 -40.84 27.87 -109.00
CA GLU A 282 -40.90 28.83 -110.11
C GLU A 282 -39.87 28.51 -111.19
N GLU A 283 -38.61 28.25 -110.81
CA GLU A 283 -37.55 27.82 -111.74
C GLU A 283 -37.94 26.52 -112.47
N GLY A 284 -38.41 25.51 -111.73
CA GLY A 284 -38.90 24.26 -112.30
C GLY A 284 -40.09 24.45 -113.25
N SER A 285 -40.98 25.40 -112.95
CA SER A 285 -42.12 25.75 -113.80
C SER A 285 -41.68 26.43 -115.09
N LEU A 286 -40.70 27.35 -115.02
CA LEU A 286 -40.13 28.02 -116.18
C LEU A 286 -39.37 27.04 -117.06
N ASN A 287 -38.57 26.15 -116.47
CA ASN A 287 -37.88 25.09 -117.19
C ASN A 287 -38.87 24.14 -117.88
N SER A 288 -39.93 23.71 -117.18
CA SER A 288 -40.99 22.88 -117.78
C SER A 288 -41.74 23.62 -118.89
N ALA A 289 -41.97 24.92 -118.75
CA ALA A 289 -42.58 25.75 -119.79
C ALA A 289 -41.67 25.88 -121.02
N ILE A 290 -40.36 26.03 -120.81
CA ILE A 290 -39.35 26.02 -121.88
C ILE A 290 -39.34 24.66 -122.59
N ASP A 291 -39.33 23.56 -121.85
CA ASP A 291 -39.36 22.20 -122.41
C ASP A 291 -40.68 21.92 -123.15
N CYS A 292 -41.81 22.36 -122.59
CA CYS A 292 -43.11 22.30 -123.24
C CYS A 292 -43.09 23.10 -124.55
N ALA A 293 -42.63 24.35 -124.54
CA ALA A 293 -42.49 25.18 -125.73
C ALA A 293 -41.55 24.54 -126.78
N ALA A 294 -40.42 23.96 -126.34
CA ALA A 294 -39.50 23.24 -127.20
C ALA A 294 -40.14 21.99 -127.82
N SER A 295 -40.95 21.24 -127.05
CA SER A 295 -41.70 20.08 -127.53
C SER A 295 -42.84 20.48 -128.47
N MET A 296 -43.52 21.60 -128.23
CA MET A 296 -44.54 22.18 -129.12
C MET A 296 -43.91 22.63 -130.44
N LEU A 297 -42.76 23.32 -130.41
CA LEU A 297 -42.01 23.66 -131.62
C LEU A 297 -41.57 22.40 -132.40
N ARG A 298 -41.23 21.32 -131.69
CA ARG A 298 -40.89 20.01 -132.28
C ARG A 298 -42.12 19.31 -132.89
N SER A 299 -43.29 19.40 -132.25
CA SER A 299 -44.54 18.78 -132.72
C SER A 299 -45.19 19.57 -133.86
N LEU A 300 -45.07 20.91 -133.91
CA LEU A 300 -45.48 21.73 -135.06
C LEU A 300 -44.73 21.35 -136.36
N ARG A 301 -43.56 20.71 -136.24
CA ARG A 301 -42.80 20.17 -137.37
C ARG A 301 -43.36 18.84 -137.91
N SER A 302 -44.22 18.16 -137.15
CA SER A 302 -44.92 16.93 -137.55
C SER A 302 -46.43 17.16 -137.53
N LYS A 303 -47.07 17.17 -138.70
CA LYS A 303 -48.54 17.28 -138.78
C LYS A 303 -49.21 16.11 -138.05
N VAL A 304 -49.81 16.37 -136.90
CA VAL A 304 -50.74 15.44 -136.26
C VAL A 304 -52.08 16.15 -136.07
N SER A 305 -53.11 15.53 -136.62
CA SER A 305 -54.52 15.86 -136.47
C SER A 305 -55.10 14.84 -135.51
N GLU A 306 -55.65 15.26 -134.37
CA GLU A 306 -56.48 14.38 -133.55
C GLU A 306 -57.39 15.15 -132.57
N ASN A 307 -58.48 14.48 -132.19
CA ASN A 307 -59.71 14.97 -131.56
C ASN A 307 -59.46 15.81 -130.28
N ILE A 308 -59.85 17.08 -130.33
CA ILE A 308 -59.42 18.14 -129.40
C ILE A 308 -60.33 18.24 -128.16
N GLU A 309 -61.64 18.03 -128.31
CA GLU A 309 -62.63 18.39 -127.28
C GLU A 309 -62.60 17.47 -126.05
N ALA A 310 -62.61 16.14 -126.24
CA ALA A 310 -62.60 15.18 -125.13
C ALA A 310 -61.29 15.19 -124.34
N LYS A 311 -60.19 15.55 -125.02
CA LYS A 311 -58.85 15.65 -124.41
C LYS A 311 -58.69 16.94 -123.62
N ILE A 312 -59.32 18.03 -124.05
CA ILE A 312 -59.41 19.27 -123.26
C ILE A 312 -60.14 19.00 -121.95
N SER A 313 -61.28 18.30 -121.96
CA SER A 313 -62.00 17.99 -120.72
C SER A 313 -61.17 17.14 -119.75
N SER A 314 -60.54 16.05 -120.24
CA SER A 314 -59.65 15.20 -119.42
C SER A 314 -58.47 15.97 -118.84
N LEU A 315 -57.80 16.82 -119.64
CA LEU A 315 -56.68 17.65 -119.19
C LEU A 315 -57.14 18.71 -118.18
N ASN A 316 -58.35 19.24 -118.30
CA ASN A 316 -58.87 20.24 -117.37
C ASN A 316 -59.26 19.62 -116.03
N ASP A 317 -59.75 18.38 -116.04
CA ASP A 317 -59.97 17.58 -114.83
C ASP A 317 -58.62 17.26 -114.16
N GLU A 318 -57.60 16.83 -114.92
CA GLU A 318 -56.23 16.60 -114.43
C GLU A 318 -55.58 17.89 -113.89
N ILE A 319 -55.77 19.04 -114.54
CA ILE A 319 -55.31 20.35 -114.03
C ILE A 319 -56.01 20.68 -112.72
N SER A 320 -57.29 20.33 -112.57
CA SER A 320 -58.05 20.59 -111.35
C SER A 320 -57.60 19.71 -110.20
N THR A 321 -57.30 18.43 -110.45
CA THR A 321 -56.72 17.52 -109.44
C THR A 321 -55.33 17.97 -109.03
N VAL A 322 -54.46 18.32 -109.98
CA VAL A 322 -53.11 18.83 -109.70
C VAL A 322 -53.17 20.15 -108.92
N LYS A 323 -54.10 21.06 -109.22
CA LYS A 323 -54.30 22.28 -108.42
C LYS A 323 -54.74 21.98 -107.00
N GLN A 324 -55.59 20.98 -106.81
CA GLN A 324 -56.04 20.57 -105.48
C GLN A 324 -54.88 19.95 -104.68
N GLU A 325 -54.06 19.09 -105.30
CA GLU A 325 -52.87 18.52 -104.69
C GLU A 325 -51.83 19.60 -104.33
N ILE A 326 -51.60 20.57 -105.22
CA ILE A 326 -50.74 21.74 -104.93
C ILE A 326 -51.29 22.54 -103.74
N ALA A 327 -52.61 22.72 -103.65
CA ALA A 327 -53.23 23.42 -102.53
C ALA A 327 -53.10 22.64 -101.22
N GLN A 328 -53.20 21.31 -101.26
CA GLN A 328 -53.01 20.45 -100.09
C GLN A 328 -51.55 20.49 -99.61
N ILE A 329 -50.59 20.34 -100.52
CA ILE A 329 -49.16 20.41 -100.23
C ILE A 329 -48.79 21.77 -99.62
N ASN A 330 -49.26 22.88 -100.20
CA ASN A 330 -48.92 24.23 -99.73
C ASN A 330 -49.55 24.59 -98.38
N ASN A 331 -50.75 24.09 -98.08
CA ASN A 331 -51.48 24.51 -96.88
C ASN A 331 -51.29 23.57 -95.68
N GLU A 332 -51.03 22.28 -95.89
CA GLU A 332 -51.00 21.28 -94.80
C GLU A 332 -49.63 20.60 -94.65
N ASP A 333 -49.12 19.97 -95.71
CA ASP A 333 -47.91 19.14 -95.63
C ASP A 333 -46.63 19.99 -95.51
N LEU A 334 -46.51 21.05 -96.32
CA LEU A 334 -45.33 21.89 -96.33
C LEU A 334 -45.13 22.66 -95.00
N PRO A 335 -46.14 23.31 -94.40
CA PRO A 335 -45.97 24.00 -93.12
C PRO A 335 -45.65 23.07 -91.95
N SER A 336 -46.21 21.85 -91.93
CA SER A 336 -45.94 20.87 -90.86
C SER A 336 -44.51 20.32 -90.95
N LEU A 337 -44.05 19.97 -92.15
CA LEU A 337 -42.68 19.51 -92.38
C LEU A 337 -41.64 20.61 -92.12
N LEU A 338 -41.92 21.86 -92.52
CA LEU A 338 -41.04 23.00 -92.24
C LEU A 338 -40.93 23.30 -90.74
N LYS A 339 -42.01 23.13 -89.96
CA LYS A 339 -41.97 23.26 -88.50
C LYS A 339 -41.10 22.20 -87.84
N GLU A 340 -41.22 20.94 -88.25
CA GLU A 340 -40.36 19.86 -87.75
C GLU A 340 -38.90 20.09 -88.15
N HIS A 341 -38.66 20.53 -89.38
CA HIS A 341 -37.30 20.86 -89.84
C HIS A 341 -36.70 22.04 -89.07
N ALA A 342 -37.49 23.09 -88.77
CA ALA A 342 -37.06 24.22 -87.96
C ALA A 342 -36.73 23.81 -86.51
N ARG A 343 -37.51 22.88 -85.93
CA ARG A 343 -37.21 22.31 -84.61
C ARG A 343 -35.88 21.56 -84.60
N LEU A 344 -35.64 20.72 -85.61
CA LEU A 344 -34.37 20.01 -85.77
C LEU A 344 -33.20 20.97 -86.01
N PHE A 345 -33.41 22.04 -86.78
CA PHE A 345 -32.40 23.07 -87.01
C PHE A 345 -32.03 23.83 -85.71
N ALA A 346 -33.01 24.12 -84.85
CA ALA A 346 -32.78 24.80 -83.58
C ALA A 346 -32.24 23.86 -82.47
N ALA A 347 -32.42 22.55 -82.60
CA ALA A 347 -32.07 21.59 -81.54
C ALA A 347 -30.58 21.65 -81.12
N PRO A 348 -29.58 21.75 -82.01
CA PRO A 348 -28.18 21.88 -81.62
C PRO A 348 -27.89 23.15 -80.80
N ALA A 349 -28.57 24.27 -81.10
CA ALA A 349 -28.40 25.51 -80.34
C ALA A 349 -28.94 25.38 -78.91
N VAL A 350 -30.14 24.77 -78.76
CA VAL A 350 -30.72 24.46 -77.45
C VAL A 350 -29.85 23.50 -76.65
N MET A 351 -29.34 22.44 -77.30
CA MET A 351 -28.44 21.48 -76.65
C MET A 351 -27.15 22.16 -76.17
N ALA A 352 -26.53 23.02 -76.99
CA ALA A 352 -25.33 23.75 -76.60
C ALA A 352 -25.57 24.70 -75.41
N ASP A 353 -26.75 25.35 -75.34
CA ASP A 353 -27.13 26.18 -74.20
C ASP A 353 -27.33 25.36 -72.92
N LEU A 354 -27.99 24.20 -73.02
CA LEU A 354 -28.15 23.27 -71.89
C LEU A 354 -26.81 22.70 -71.44
N ASP A 355 -25.93 22.32 -72.36
CA ASP A 355 -24.57 21.84 -72.05
C ASP A 355 -23.76 22.93 -71.33
N ARG A 356 -23.91 24.20 -71.74
CA ARG A 356 -23.30 25.34 -71.03
C ARG A 356 -23.83 25.49 -69.61
N GLU A 357 -25.14 25.37 -69.41
CA GLU A 357 -25.77 25.46 -68.09
C GLU A 357 -25.35 24.30 -67.18
N ILE A 358 -25.30 23.07 -67.71
CA ILE A 358 -24.78 21.89 -67.00
C ILE A 358 -23.32 22.11 -66.59
N ALA A 359 -22.46 22.55 -67.52
CA ALA A 359 -21.05 22.82 -67.21
C ALA A 359 -20.87 23.92 -66.14
N GLN A 360 -21.75 24.94 -66.14
CA GLN A 360 -21.76 25.96 -65.11
C GLN A 360 -22.19 25.40 -63.75
N GLN A 361 -23.21 24.55 -63.71
CA GLN A 361 -23.66 23.86 -62.49
C GLN A 361 -22.59 22.91 -61.94
N ASP A 362 -21.95 22.11 -62.79
CA ASP A 362 -20.85 21.23 -62.40
C ASP A 362 -19.69 22.00 -61.77
N ARG A 363 -19.36 23.17 -62.32
CA ARG A 363 -18.36 24.06 -61.74
C ARG A 363 -18.77 24.58 -60.36
N PHE A 364 -20.05 24.89 -60.15
CA PHE A 364 -20.54 25.30 -58.82
C PHE A 364 -20.53 24.13 -57.84
N ALA A 365 -20.97 22.95 -58.25
CA ALA A 365 -20.95 21.74 -57.43
C ALA A 365 -19.52 21.41 -56.97
N SER A 366 -18.55 21.42 -57.89
CA SER A 366 -17.14 21.20 -57.57
C SER A 366 -16.59 22.19 -56.53
N LYS A 367 -17.00 23.46 -56.59
CA LYS A 367 -16.60 24.46 -55.58
C LYS A 367 -17.31 24.30 -54.25
N GLN A 368 -18.57 23.88 -54.27
CA GLN A 368 -19.31 23.54 -53.06
C GLN A 368 -18.65 22.35 -52.35
N ASP A 369 -18.26 21.32 -53.09
CA ASP A 369 -17.54 20.16 -52.55
C ASP A 369 -16.21 20.55 -51.90
N GLU A 370 -15.46 21.46 -52.51
CA GLU A 370 -14.21 21.99 -51.94
C GLU A 370 -14.47 22.69 -50.59
N ILE A 371 -15.49 23.54 -50.51
CA ILE A 371 -15.89 24.23 -49.28
C ILE A 371 -16.36 23.23 -48.22
N CYS A 372 -17.21 22.28 -48.60
CA CYS A 372 -17.69 21.21 -47.73
C CYS A 372 -16.53 20.36 -47.18
N SER A 373 -15.53 20.05 -48.01
CA SER A 373 -14.33 19.33 -47.60
C SER A 373 -13.53 20.11 -46.56
N HIS A 374 -13.33 21.42 -46.77
CA HIS A 374 -12.67 22.27 -45.78
C HIS A 374 -13.43 22.36 -44.46
N LEU A 375 -14.75 22.53 -44.50
CA LEU A 375 -15.61 22.56 -43.30
C LEU A 375 -15.64 21.22 -42.57
N THR A 376 -15.68 20.12 -43.31
CA THR A 376 -15.65 18.76 -42.72
C THR A 376 -14.33 18.52 -42.00
N ARG A 377 -13.21 18.94 -42.60
CA ARG A 377 -11.89 18.86 -41.97
C ARG A 377 -11.82 19.70 -40.69
N GLN A 378 -12.32 20.94 -40.73
CA GLN A 378 -12.38 21.82 -39.55
C GLN A 378 -13.26 21.22 -38.44
N LYS A 379 -14.40 20.65 -38.79
CA LYS A 379 -15.26 19.95 -37.83
C LYS A 379 -14.56 18.75 -37.21
N ALA A 380 -13.94 17.91 -38.03
CA ALA A 380 -13.22 16.73 -37.57
C ALA A 380 -12.04 17.07 -36.65
N SER A 381 -11.34 18.18 -36.89
CA SER A 381 -10.25 18.62 -36.01
C SER A 381 -10.76 19.11 -34.66
N PHE A 382 -11.88 19.84 -34.62
CA PHE A 382 -12.53 20.21 -33.36
C PHE A 382 -13.06 18.99 -32.60
N GLU A 383 -13.67 18.03 -33.28
CA GLU A 383 -14.12 16.77 -32.67
C GLU A 383 -12.95 15.98 -32.09
N LEU A 384 -11.80 15.96 -32.76
CA LEU A 384 -10.60 15.29 -32.24
C LEU A 384 -10.05 15.97 -30.97
N ILE A 385 -10.05 17.29 -30.94
CA ILE A 385 -9.68 18.08 -29.75
C ILE A 385 -10.64 17.77 -28.59
N GLN A 386 -11.94 17.77 -28.86
CA GLN A 386 -12.95 17.42 -27.86
C GLN A 386 -12.75 16.00 -27.33
N LEU A 387 -12.53 15.02 -28.22
CA LEU A 387 -12.25 13.63 -27.83
C LEU A 387 -10.99 13.52 -26.98
N ALA A 388 -9.95 14.32 -27.26
CA ALA A 388 -8.74 14.37 -26.44
C ALA A 388 -9.08 14.82 -25.01
N TYR A 389 -9.85 15.90 -24.84
CA TYR A 389 -10.33 16.37 -23.53
C TYR A 389 -11.20 15.34 -22.81
N ASP A 390 -12.16 14.73 -23.50
CA ASP A 390 -13.04 13.72 -22.91
C ASP A 390 -12.25 12.48 -22.46
N SER A 391 -11.26 12.06 -23.25
CA SER A 391 -10.38 10.95 -22.90
C SER A 391 -9.52 11.27 -21.68
N GLU A 392 -8.98 12.49 -21.59
CA GLU A 392 -8.21 12.96 -20.43
C GLU A 392 -9.09 13.01 -19.19
N LEU A 393 -10.28 13.59 -19.28
CA LEU A 393 -11.25 13.65 -18.19
C LEU A 393 -11.62 12.26 -17.67
N LYS A 394 -11.83 11.30 -18.57
CA LYS A 394 -12.11 9.91 -18.18
C LYS A 394 -10.93 9.31 -17.40
N LYS A 395 -9.70 9.54 -17.86
CA LYS A 395 -8.50 9.07 -17.14
C LYS A 395 -8.36 9.72 -15.76
N HIS A 396 -8.63 11.01 -15.64
CA HIS A 396 -8.63 11.69 -14.35
C HIS A 396 -9.68 11.13 -13.40
N LYS A 397 -10.89 10.83 -13.88
CA LYS A 397 -11.93 10.16 -13.09
C LYS A 397 -11.50 8.77 -12.64
N ASP A 398 -10.91 7.97 -13.52
CA ASP A 398 -10.40 6.64 -13.18
C ASP A 398 -9.32 6.72 -12.09
N ILE A 399 -8.36 7.66 -12.23
CA ILE A 399 -7.31 7.91 -11.24
C ILE A 399 -7.92 8.38 -9.91
N HIS A 400 -8.90 9.27 -9.95
CA HIS A 400 -9.59 9.75 -8.76
C HIS A 400 -10.26 8.61 -7.99
N CYS A 401 -11.03 7.75 -8.68
CA CYS A 401 -11.64 6.56 -8.06
C CYS A 401 -10.58 5.62 -7.45
N GLN A 402 -9.46 5.41 -8.13
CA GLN A 402 -8.36 4.59 -7.59
C GLN A 402 -7.74 5.20 -6.34
N LEU A 403 -7.55 6.52 -6.31
CA LEU A 403 -7.03 7.24 -5.15
C LEU A 403 -8.03 7.21 -3.99
N GLU A 404 -9.32 7.36 -4.24
CA GLU A 404 -10.37 7.24 -3.22
C GLU A 404 -10.39 5.84 -2.58
N ASN A 405 -10.35 4.78 -3.40
CA ASN A 405 -10.26 3.41 -2.91
C ASN A 405 -8.99 3.18 -2.07
N LEU A 406 -7.85 3.74 -2.49
CA LEU A 406 -6.60 3.67 -1.75
C LEU A 406 -6.69 4.40 -0.41
N ILE A 407 -7.32 5.58 -0.37
CA ILE A 407 -7.58 6.32 0.87
C ILE A 407 -8.49 5.52 1.80
N GLU A 408 -9.55 4.91 1.28
CA GLU A 408 -10.48 4.10 2.08
C GLU A 408 -9.81 2.86 2.68
N SER A 409 -9.06 2.11 1.86
CA SER A 409 -8.28 0.95 2.32
C SER A 409 -7.21 1.31 3.35
N LEU A 410 -6.50 2.43 3.18
CA LEU A 410 -5.55 2.93 4.17
C LEU A 410 -6.24 3.34 5.47
N LYS A 411 -7.40 4.01 5.40
CA LYS A 411 -8.21 4.35 6.59
C LYS A 411 -8.68 3.10 7.31
N GLN A 412 -9.17 2.10 6.59
CA GLN A 412 -9.58 0.82 7.19
C GLN A 412 -8.40 0.14 7.87
N SER A 413 -7.25 0.02 7.19
CA SER A 413 -6.05 -0.58 7.75
C SER A 413 -5.55 0.16 9.00
N SER A 414 -5.59 1.50 8.97
CA SER A 414 -5.26 2.34 10.13
C SER A 414 -6.21 2.11 11.30
N ASN A 415 -7.53 2.02 11.05
CA ASN A 415 -8.52 1.72 12.09
C ASN A 415 -8.33 0.33 12.68
N GLU A 416 -8.07 -0.69 11.85
CA GLU A 416 -7.78 -2.06 12.32
C GLU A 416 -6.51 -2.10 13.19
N MET A 417 -5.46 -1.38 12.78
CA MET A 417 -4.23 -1.25 13.56
C MET A 417 -4.50 -0.57 14.90
N GLN A 418 -5.27 0.52 14.91
CA GLN A 418 -5.66 1.23 16.13
C GLN A 418 -6.45 0.32 17.08
N GLN A 419 -7.41 -0.45 16.57
CA GLN A 419 -8.18 -1.41 17.38
C GLN A 419 -7.28 -2.51 17.97
N ARG A 420 -6.33 -3.05 17.19
CA ARG A 420 -5.35 -4.03 17.70
C ARG A 420 -4.48 -3.43 18.80
N LEU A 421 -4.04 -2.18 18.63
CA LEU A 421 -3.21 -1.48 19.61
C LEU A 421 -3.98 -1.24 20.92
N GLU A 422 -5.25 -0.86 20.84
CA GLU A 422 -6.13 -0.74 22.01
C GLU A 422 -6.37 -2.09 22.71
N ALA A 423 -6.57 -3.17 21.97
CA ALA A 423 -6.72 -4.51 22.53
C ALA A 423 -5.46 -4.97 23.27
N LEU A 424 -4.28 -4.73 22.68
CA LEU A 424 -2.99 -5.01 23.31
C LEU A 424 -2.77 -4.14 24.55
N SER A 425 -3.13 -2.86 24.51
CA SER A 425 -3.05 -1.96 25.67
C SER A 425 -3.91 -2.44 26.84
N LYS A 426 -5.16 -2.86 26.57
CA LYS A 426 -6.04 -3.44 27.60
C LYS A 426 -5.48 -4.74 28.19
N GLN A 427 -4.87 -5.58 27.35
CA GLN A 427 -4.23 -6.81 27.81
C GLN A 427 -2.98 -6.52 28.65
N ALA A 428 -2.19 -5.52 28.29
CA ALA A 428 -1.03 -5.07 29.06
C ALA A 428 -1.45 -4.51 30.44
N GLU A 429 -2.58 -3.81 30.53
CA GLU A 429 -3.14 -3.36 31.81
C GLU A 429 -3.58 -4.52 32.71
N LEU A 430 -4.20 -5.56 32.14
CA LEU A 430 -4.59 -6.78 32.85
C LEU A 430 -3.39 -7.65 33.27
N ALA A 431 -2.31 -7.63 32.47
CA ALA A 431 -1.08 -8.38 32.72
C ALA A 431 -0.19 -7.75 33.81
N LYS A 432 -0.52 -6.56 34.32
CA LYS A 432 0.11 -6.05 35.55
C LYS A 432 -0.14 -7.07 36.67
N PRO A 433 0.90 -7.60 37.32
CA PRO A 433 0.74 -8.66 38.31
C PRO A 433 -0.04 -8.12 39.50
N ARG A 434 -1.34 -8.37 39.53
CA ARG A 434 -2.21 -7.93 40.63
C ARG A 434 -1.96 -8.70 41.93
N ASN A 435 -1.31 -9.87 41.85
CA ASN A 435 -1.08 -10.79 42.97
C ASN A 435 0.29 -11.49 42.92
N ALA A 436 1.35 -10.86 42.39
CA ALA A 436 2.69 -11.39 42.64
C ALA A 436 3.07 -10.99 44.07
N ILE A 437 3.02 -11.95 45.00
CA ILE A 437 3.66 -11.82 46.31
C ILE A 437 5.10 -11.38 46.02
N SER A 438 5.39 -10.11 46.32
CA SER A 438 6.69 -9.51 46.06
C SER A 438 7.76 -10.35 46.78
N SER A 439 8.98 -10.44 46.26
CA SER A 439 10.09 -11.05 47.01
C SER A 439 10.41 -10.32 48.32
N LYS A 440 9.82 -9.13 48.54
CA LYS A 440 9.82 -8.38 49.81
C LYS A 440 8.62 -8.66 50.69
N ASP A 441 7.61 -9.36 50.19
CA ASP A 441 6.47 -9.72 51.00
C ASP A 441 6.91 -10.81 51.97
N GLY A 442 7.08 -10.44 53.24
CA GLY A 442 7.35 -11.34 54.34
C GLY A 442 6.21 -12.31 54.61
N PHE A 443 5.39 -12.67 53.62
CA PHE A 443 4.27 -13.61 53.73
C PHE A 443 4.75 -15.00 54.13
N SER A 444 5.86 -15.47 53.56
CA SER A 444 6.51 -16.72 54.00
C SER A 444 7.03 -16.62 55.44
N CYS A 445 7.61 -15.47 55.83
CA CYS A 445 8.02 -15.21 57.23
C CYS A 445 6.82 -15.12 58.17
N ARG A 446 5.71 -14.48 57.76
CA ARG A 446 4.47 -14.38 58.53
C ARG A 446 3.81 -15.74 58.71
N ASN A 447 3.80 -16.59 57.70
CA ASN A 447 3.28 -17.95 57.80
C ASN A 447 4.16 -18.84 58.70
N PHE A 448 5.49 -18.68 58.65
CA PHE A 448 6.41 -19.38 59.55
C PHE A 448 6.26 -18.92 61.02
N LEU A 449 6.16 -17.61 61.25
CA LEU A 449 5.92 -17.03 62.57
C LEU A 449 4.51 -17.36 63.10
N ALA A 450 3.52 -17.52 62.22
CA ALA A 450 2.15 -17.87 62.59
C ALA A 450 1.94 -19.38 62.79
N SER A 451 2.77 -20.27 62.22
CA SER A 451 2.58 -21.72 62.36
C SER A 451 3.15 -22.28 63.67
N SER A 452 4.14 -21.62 64.27
CA SER A 452 4.74 -22.03 65.54
C SER A 452 4.15 -21.24 66.72
N LYS A 453 3.48 -21.94 67.65
CA LYS A 453 2.96 -21.36 68.90
C LYS A 453 4.03 -20.66 69.74
N LEU A 454 5.27 -21.13 69.68
CA LEU A 454 6.41 -20.57 70.40
C LEU A 454 6.79 -19.18 69.86
N HIS A 455 6.83 -19.04 68.53
CA HIS A 455 7.21 -17.79 67.87
C HIS A 455 6.09 -16.73 67.92
N GLN A 456 4.82 -17.16 67.98
CA GLN A 456 3.72 -16.25 68.29
C GLN A 456 3.83 -15.66 69.70
N MET A 457 4.22 -16.48 70.69
CA MET A 457 4.43 -16.03 72.07
C MET A 457 5.62 -15.06 72.17
N GLU A 458 6.75 -15.39 71.53
CA GLU A 458 7.93 -14.53 71.48
C GLU A 458 7.61 -13.17 70.84
N ARG A 459 6.87 -13.16 69.73
CA ARG A 459 6.41 -11.91 69.09
C ARG A 459 5.55 -11.07 70.04
N ASN A 460 4.63 -11.70 70.78
CA ASN A 460 3.77 -10.99 71.71
C ASN A 460 4.60 -10.36 72.85
N LEU A 461 5.57 -11.10 73.39
CA LEU A 461 6.52 -10.58 74.39
C LEU A 461 7.31 -9.38 73.86
N TYR A 462 7.81 -9.45 72.61
CA TYR A 462 8.48 -8.31 71.97
C TYR A 462 7.54 -7.10 71.77
N VAL A 463 6.27 -7.31 71.44
CA VAL A 463 5.30 -6.22 71.30
C VAL A 463 5.00 -5.56 72.66
N TYR A 464 4.91 -6.34 73.74
CA TYR A 464 4.71 -5.81 75.10
C TYR A 464 5.95 -5.04 75.59
N PHE A 465 7.16 -5.50 75.25
CA PHE A 465 8.40 -4.79 75.55
C PHE A 465 8.42 -3.33 75.06
N PHE A 466 7.83 -3.05 73.89
CA PHE A 466 7.80 -1.69 73.34
C PHE A 466 6.55 -0.87 73.73
N LYS A 467 5.51 -1.49 74.28
CA LYS A 467 4.23 -0.83 74.56
C LYS A 467 3.96 -0.64 76.06
N ASP A 468 4.31 -1.61 76.89
CA ASP A 468 4.02 -1.59 78.32
C ASP A 468 4.96 -2.54 79.09
N GLU A 469 5.96 -1.96 79.74
CA GLU A 469 6.98 -2.67 80.52
C GLU A 469 6.40 -3.41 81.73
N ASN A 470 5.33 -2.88 82.33
CA ASN A 470 4.68 -3.50 83.49
C ASN A 470 3.90 -4.75 83.10
N HIS A 471 3.20 -4.70 81.95
CA HIS A 471 2.47 -5.85 81.43
C HIS A 471 3.44 -6.97 80.98
N LEU A 472 4.59 -6.62 80.40
CA LEU A 472 5.61 -7.60 80.05
C LEU A 472 6.09 -8.36 81.29
N LYS A 473 6.39 -7.64 82.38
CA LYS A 473 6.86 -8.23 83.62
C LYS A 473 5.86 -9.25 84.20
N GLU A 474 4.58 -8.90 84.23
CA GLU A 474 3.51 -9.80 84.70
C GLU A 474 3.37 -11.07 83.82
N MET A 475 3.52 -10.93 82.49
CA MET A 475 3.44 -12.06 81.57
C MET A 475 4.65 -13.00 81.67
N VAL A 476 5.85 -12.45 81.82
CA VAL A 476 7.07 -13.25 82.03
C VAL A 476 6.99 -13.99 83.36
N GLU A 477 6.52 -13.34 84.42
CA GLU A 477 6.36 -13.95 85.75
C GLU A 477 5.31 -15.09 85.74
N LYS A 478 4.22 -14.94 84.97
CA LYS A 478 3.24 -16.03 84.75
C LYS A 478 3.81 -17.19 83.92
N LEU A 479 4.65 -16.92 82.93
CA LEU A 479 5.32 -17.95 82.13
C LEU A 479 6.37 -18.70 82.95
N GLU A 480 7.11 -17.99 83.79
CA GLU A 480 8.07 -18.55 84.73
C GLU A 480 7.36 -19.49 85.71
N GLN A 481 6.24 -19.03 86.31
CA GLN A 481 5.38 -19.87 87.16
C GLN A 481 4.78 -21.09 86.42
N GLN A 482 4.38 -20.96 85.15
CA GLN A 482 3.92 -22.11 84.35
C GLN A 482 5.04 -23.09 84.01
N SER A 483 6.26 -22.60 83.80
CA SER A 483 7.43 -23.44 83.54
C SER A 483 7.86 -24.19 84.80
N GLU A 484 7.83 -23.53 85.96
CA GLU A 484 8.08 -24.14 87.27
C GLU A 484 6.98 -25.16 87.63
N ALA A 485 5.71 -24.83 87.35
CA ALA A 485 4.60 -25.75 87.56
C ALA A 485 4.73 -27.02 86.69
N LYS A 486 5.16 -26.89 85.43
CA LYS A 486 5.43 -28.05 84.55
C LYS A 486 6.70 -28.82 84.94
N ALA A 487 7.72 -28.17 85.49
CA ALA A 487 8.89 -28.85 86.03
C ALA A 487 8.56 -29.65 87.31
N SER A 488 7.51 -29.26 88.05
CA SER A 488 7.03 -29.94 89.26
C SER A 488 5.89 -30.95 89.04
N GLY A 489 5.35 -31.07 87.81
CA GLY A 489 4.21 -31.93 87.48
C GLY A 489 4.43 -32.70 86.19
N LEU A 490 4.83 -33.96 86.30
CA LEU A 490 4.68 -34.96 85.26
C LEU A 490 3.19 -35.25 85.08
N GLU A 491 2.58 -34.77 83.99
CA GLU A 491 1.61 -35.54 83.17
C GLU A 491 1.27 -34.77 81.87
N ASP A 492 1.31 -35.51 80.77
CA ASP A 492 0.87 -35.10 79.43
C ASP A 492 -0.61 -34.69 79.45
N GLU A 493 -0.94 -33.45 79.06
CA GLU A 493 -2.17 -33.20 78.31
C GLU A 493 -2.17 -31.83 77.59
N ASN A 494 -2.78 -31.88 76.40
CA ASN A 494 -3.04 -30.85 75.40
C ASN A 494 -3.11 -29.37 75.87
N PHE A 495 -2.34 -28.51 75.19
CA PHE A 495 -2.53 -27.05 75.18
C PHE A 495 -3.98 -26.67 74.82
N THR A 496 -4.80 -26.35 75.83
CA THR A 496 -6.01 -25.55 75.69
C THR A 496 -5.93 -24.36 76.64
N THR A 497 -5.50 -23.23 76.11
CA THR A 497 -5.72 -21.92 76.74
C THR A 497 -6.39 -21.04 75.69
N SER A 498 -7.71 -21.20 75.59
CA SER A 498 -8.63 -20.38 74.80
C SER A 498 -8.95 -19.03 75.46
N GLU A 499 -8.10 -18.51 76.35
CA GLU A 499 -8.44 -17.33 77.17
C GLU A 499 -7.50 -16.12 77.01
N PHE A 500 -6.54 -16.16 76.08
CA PHE A 500 -5.65 -15.00 75.81
C PHE A 500 -5.88 -14.33 74.45
N LEU A 501 -7.04 -14.56 73.82
CA LEU A 501 -7.41 -13.91 72.55
C LEU A 501 -8.77 -13.21 72.66
N ASN A 502 -8.90 -12.29 73.62
CA ASN A 502 -9.98 -11.32 73.58
C ASN A 502 -9.59 -9.98 74.22
N ILE A 503 -8.56 -9.32 73.66
CA ILE A 503 -8.45 -7.86 73.55
C ILE A 503 -7.70 -7.53 72.24
#